data_AF-A0A8T4ZRN7-F1
#
_entry.id   AF-A0A8T4ZRN7-F1
#
_cell.length_a   1.000
_cell.length_b   1.000
_cell.length_c   1.000
_cell.angle_alpha   90.00
_cell.angle_beta   90.00
_cell.angle_gamma   90.00
#
_symmetry.space_group_name_H-M   'P 1'
#
loop_
_entity.id
_entity.type
_entity.pdbx_description
1 polymer ?
#
loop_
_entity_poly.entity_id
_entity_poly.type
_entity_poly.pdbx_seq_one_letter_code
_entity_poly.pdbx_strand_id
1 'polypeptide(L)'
;MRLLAIEPPKWRDVRPVLKRHRDLFPEWFRDKIDKVASISRKLGREREPSMYGDEETGTPPDQLYSLLDAEEALEHARKVLDLCVRLLAECGG
;
A
#
# COMPACT_ATOMS: atom_id res chain seq x y z
N MET A 1 11.38 -12.31 0.23
CA MET A 1 11.61 -12.05 -1.20
C MET A 1 13.05 -11.58 -1.42
N ARG A 2 14.01 -12.51 -1.28
CA ARG A 2 15.45 -12.28 -1.44
C ARG A 2 15.98 -12.89 -2.76
N LEU A 3 15.06 -13.20 -3.67
CA LEU A 3 15.27 -14.11 -4.81
C LEU A 3 15.79 -13.42 -6.08
N LEU A 4 15.82 -12.09 -6.15
CA LEU A 4 16.13 -11.36 -7.40
C LEU A 4 17.30 -10.38 -7.31
N ALA A 5 18.10 -10.39 -6.22
CA ALA A 5 19.20 -9.44 -6.01
C ALA A 5 18.79 -7.94 -6.16
N ILE A 6 17.51 -7.64 -5.96
CA ILE A 6 17.00 -6.27 -5.89
C ILE A 6 17.27 -5.81 -4.46
N GLU A 7 18.20 -4.88 -4.28
CA GLU A 7 18.32 -4.12 -3.03
C GLU A 7 16.93 -3.52 -2.72
N PRO A 8 16.33 -3.80 -1.55
CA PRO A 8 15.06 -3.17 -1.20
C PRO A 8 15.33 -1.67 -1.20
N PRO A 9 14.71 -0.89 -2.10
CA PRO A 9 15.02 0.52 -2.17
C PRO A 9 14.68 1.15 -0.82
N LYS A 10 15.49 2.10 -0.34
CA LYS A 10 15.16 2.99 0.80
C LYS A 10 13.90 3.84 0.54
N TRP A 11 13.10 3.53 -0.46
CA TRP A 11 11.94 4.29 -0.90
C TRP A 11 10.67 3.66 -0.35
N ARG A 12 9.99 4.42 0.50
CA ARG A 12 8.65 4.15 1.02
C ARG A 12 7.54 4.28 -0.04
N ASP A 13 7.91 4.64 -1.27
CA ASP A 13 7.00 4.85 -2.38
C ASP A 13 7.21 3.84 -3.50
N VAL A 14 6.32 2.85 -3.58
CA VAL A 14 6.32 1.81 -4.62
C VAL A 14 5.74 2.28 -5.96
N ARG A 15 5.16 3.49 -6.01
CA ARG A 15 4.52 4.05 -7.21
C ARG A 15 5.45 4.14 -8.43
N PRO A 16 6.68 4.67 -8.31
CA PRO A 16 7.56 4.82 -9.47
C PRO A 16 7.99 3.46 -10.03
N VAL A 17 8.19 2.47 -9.16
CA VAL A 17 8.61 1.12 -9.54
C VAL A 17 7.47 0.39 -10.25
N LEU A 18 6.26 0.41 -9.68
CA LEU A 18 5.08 -0.22 -10.30
C LEU A 18 4.76 0.39 -11.67
N LYS A 19 4.89 1.71 -11.82
CA LYS A 19 4.64 2.38 -13.11
C LYS A 19 5.76 2.14 -14.12
N ARG A 20 7.02 2.18 -13.71
CA ARG A 20 8.19 1.99 -14.59
C ARG A 20 8.29 0.56 -15.11
N HIS A 21 7.81 -0.41 -14.35
CA HIS A 21 7.84 -1.82 -14.72
C HIS A 21 6.45 -2.38 -15.05
N ARG A 22 5.50 -1.52 -15.45
CA ARG A 22 4.11 -1.91 -15.76
C ARG A 22 4.06 -3.08 -16.77
N ASP A 23 4.98 -3.09 -17.72
CA ASP A 23 5.06 -4.11 -18.77
C ASP A 23 5.58 -5.48 -18.30
N LEU A 24 6.15 -5.56 -17.09
CA LEU A 24 6.58 -6.82 -16.48
C LEU A 24 5.45 -7.52 -15.71
N PHE A 25 4.31 -6.86 -15.52
CA PHE A 25 3.16 -7.42 -14.81
C PHE A 25 2.14 -8.04 -15.78
N PRO A 26 1.38 -9.06 -15.34
CA PRO A 26 0.23 -9.57 -16.07
C PRO A 26 -0.81 -8.48 -16.34
N GLU A 27 -1.51 -8.57 -17.48
CA GLU A 27 -2.48 -7.57 -17.93
C GLU A 27 -3.54 -7.25 -16.86
N TRP A 28 -4.06 -8.27 -16.18
CA TRP A 28 -5.04 -8.10 -15.11
C TRP A 28 -4.52 -7.28 -13.91
N PHE A 29 -3.21 -7.29 -13.65
CA PHE A 29 -2.59 -6.55 -12.56
C PHE A 29 -2.28 -5.11 -12.98
N ARG A 30 -1.97 -4.87 -14.26
CA ARG A 30 -1.67 -3.53 -14.80
C ARG A 30 -2.79 -2.53 -14.55
N ASP A 31 -4.04 -2.98 -14.57
CA ASP A 31 -5.22 -2.15 -14.31
C ASP A 31 -5.46 -1.91 -12.80
N LYS A 32 -4.78 -2.66 -11.94
CA LYS A 32 -4.86 -2.51 -10.48
C LYS A 32 -3.72 -1.67 -9.91
N ILE A 33 -2.65 -1.43 -10.67
CA ILE A 33 -1.47 -0.68 -10.23
C ILE A 33 -1.83 0.69 -9.68
N ASP A 34 -2.67 1.48 -10.36
CA ASP A 34 -3.03 2.81 -9.86
C ASP A 34 -3.85 2.75 -8.56
N LYS A 35 -4.68 1.72 -8.40
CA LYS A 35 -5.44 1.50 -7.16
C LYS A 35 -4.52 1.10 -6.00
N VAL A 36 -3.60 0.18 -6.23
CA VAL A 36 -2.59 -0.25 -5.23
C VAL A 36 -1.71 0.93 -4.82
N ALA A 37 -1.25 1.72 -5.80
CA ALA A 37 -0.50 2.96 -5.59
C ALA A 37 -1.26 3.99 -4.73
N SER A 38 -2.55 4.17 -5.00
CA SER A 38 -3.41 5.10 -4.25
C SER A 38 -3.59 4.63 -2.80
N ILE A 39 -3.92 3.36 -2.59
CA ILE A 39 -4.09 2.76 -1.26
C ILE A 39 -2.80 2.87 -0.45
N SER A 40 -1.66 2.50 -1.03
CA SER A 40 -0.37 2.56 -0.34
C SER A 40 -0.02 3.99 0.08
N ARG A 41 -0.36 5.00 -0.75
CA ARG A 41 -0.18 6.41 -0.37
C ARG A 41 -1.10 6.81 0.78
N LYS A 42 -2.39 6.45 0.72
CA LYS A 42 -3.38 6.77 1.77
C LYS A 42 -2.91 6.17 3.10
N LEU A 43 -2.70 4.85 3.15
CA LEU A 43 -2.22 4.16 4.36
C LEU A 43 -0.86 4.67 4.86
N GLY A 44 0.04 5.06 3.94
CA GLY A 44 1.33 5.65 4.31
C GLY A 44 1.22 7.01 4.99
N ARG A 45 0.24 7.84 4.58
CA ARG A 45 -0.04 9.15 5.19
C ARG A 45 -0.73 9.01 6.55
N GLU A 46 -1.70 8.11 6.65
CA GLU A 46 -2.43 7.89 7.91
C GLU A 46 -1.57 7.26 9.01
N ARG A 47 -0.38 6.75 8.69
CA ARG A 47 0.46 5.97 9.60
C ARG A 47 0.96 6.75 10.82
N GLU A 48 1.26 8.04 10.64
CA GLU A 48 1.75 8.89 11.73
C GLU A 48 0.59 9.45 12.57
N PRO A 49 -0.47 10.04 11.99
CA PRO A 49 -1.56 10.58 12.78
C PRO A 49 -2.38 9.49 13.50
N SER A 50 -2.49 8.28 12.95
CA SER A 50 -3.14 7.15 13.64
C SER A 50 -2.39 6.64 14.86
N MET A 51 -1.09 6.95 14.98
CA MET A 51 -0.25 6.52 16.10
C MET A 51 -0.08 7.62 17.15
N TYR A 52 0.07 8.87 16.71
CA TYR A 52 0.46 9.99 17.59
C TYR A 52 -0.58 11.10 17.68
N GLY A 53 -1.60 11.08 16.83
CA GLY A 53 -2.55 12.17 16.70
C GLY A 53 -2.03 13.26 15.77
N ASP A 54 -2.75 14.37 15.72
CA ASP A 54 -2.38 15.55 14.96
C ASP A 54 -1.62 16.48 15.90
N GLU A 55 -0.31 16.56 15.72
CA GLU A 55 0.58 17.39 16.55
C GLU A 55 0.33 18.89 16.36
N GLU A 56 -0.20 19.32 15.21
CA GLU A 56 -0.47 20.74 14.93
C GLU A 56 -1.69 21.24 15.72
N THR A 57 -2.73 20.40 15.82
CA THR A 57 -3.96 20.74 16.54
C THR A 57 -4.02 20.17 17.96
N GLY A 58 -3.10 19.27 18.31
CA GLY A 58 -3.09 18.53 19.58
C GLY A 58 -4.19 17.47 19.70
N THR A 59 -4.78 17.05 18.57
CA THR A 59 -5.93 16.12 18.57
C THR A 59 -5.44 14.67 18.66
N PRO A 60 -5.89 13.88 19.65
CA PRO A 60 -5.45 12.50 19.78
C PRO A 60 -6.09 11.56 18.74
N PRO A 61 -5.47 10.40 18.43
CA PRO A 61 -5.94 9.49 17.39
C PRO A 61 -7.40 9.03 17.51
N ASP A 62 -7.90 8.82 18.73
CA ASP A 62 -9.26 8.37 19.02
C ASP A 62 -10.34 9.41 18.67
N GLN A 63 -9.93 10.68 18.52
CA GLN A 63 -10.80 11.76 18.04
C GLN A 63 -10.63 12.05 16.55
N LEU A 64 -9.52 11.61 15.94
CA LEU A 64 -9.26 11.77 14.51
C LEU A 64 -9.89 10.68 13.65
N TYR A 65 -10.04 9.48 14.20
CA TYR A 65 -10.47 8.30 13.44
C TYR A 65 -11.69 7.64 14.05
N SER A 66 -12.64 7.29 13.19
CA SER A 66 -13.78 6.46 13.54
C SER A 66 -13.48 4.97 13.32
N LEU A 67 -14.36 4.10 13.85
CA LEU A 67 -14.32 2.67 13.54
C LEU A 67 -14.43 2.41 12.02
N LEU A 68 -15.22 3.21 11.32
CA LEU A 68 -15.39 3.09 9.87
C LEU A 68 -14.07 3.34 9.12
N ASP A 69 -13.29 4.35 9.55
CA ASP A 69 -11.98 4.64 8.97
C ASP A 69 -11.00 3.47 9.16
N ALA A 70 -11.06 2.82 10.32
CA ALA A 70 -10.26 1.64 10.62
C ALA A 70 -10.67 0.43 9.74
N GLU A 71 -11.98 0.22 9.55
CA GLU A 71 -12.51 -0.83 8.69
C GLU A 71 -12.14 -0.61 7.21
N GLU A 72 -12.26 0.62 6.71
CA GLU A 72 -11.82 0.98 5.35
C GLU A 72 -10.32 0.75 5.15
N ALA A 73 -9.50 1.19 6.11
CA ALA A 73 -8.05 1.00 6.05
C ALA A 73 -7.68 -0.49 6.02
N LEU A 74 -8.36 -1.31 6.82
CA LEU A 74 -8.16 -2.75 6.86
C LEU A 74 -8.58 -3.43 5.54
N GLU A 75 -9.73 -3.04 5.00
CA GLU A 75 -10.24 -3.59 3.74
C GLU A 75 -9.31 -3.24 2.58
N HIS A 76 -8.79 -2.01 2.54
CA HIS A 76 -7.79 -1.57 1.59
C HIS A 76 -6.49 -2.38 1.69
N ALA A 77 -5.97 -2.59 2.90
CA ALA A 77 -4.77 -3.39 3.12
C ALA A 77 -4.99 -4.85 2.66
N ARG A 78 -6.15 -5.44 2.98
CA ARG A 78 -6.54 -6.79 2.55
C ARG A 78 -6.57 -6.91 1.03
N LYS A 79 -7.20 -5.94 0.34
CA LYS A 79 -7.28 -5.90 -1.13
C LYS A 79 -5.89 -5.88 -1.77
N VAL A 80 -4.97 -5.08 -1.25
CA VAL A 80 -3.59 -5.00 -1.77
C VAL A 80 -2.85 -6.31 -1.51
N LEU A 81 -2.99 -6.90 -0.33
CA LEU A 81 -2.36 -8.17 0.02
C LEU A 81 -2.84 -9.29 -0.93
N ASP A 82 -4.14 -9.41 -1.16
CA ASP A 82 -4.72 -10.42 -2.05
C ASP A 82 -4.19 -10.31 -3.48
N LEU A 83 -4.14 -9.09 -4.01
CA LEU A 83 -3.56 -8.81 -5.33
C LEU A 83 -2.09 -9.23 -5.42
N CYS A 84 -1.29 -8.94 -4.37
CA CYS A 84 0.11 -9.34 -4.32
C CYS A 84 0.28 -10.85 -4.19
N VAL A 85 -0.54 -11.52 -3.39
CA VAL A 85 -0.51 -13.00 -3.24
C VAL A 85 -0.82 -13.65 -4.57
N ARG A 86 -1.87 -13.19 -5.26
CA ARG A 86 -2.23 -13.69 -6.59
C ARG A 86 -1.11 -13.47 -7.60
N LEU A 87 -0.51 -12.28 -7.61
CA LEU A 87 0.62 -11.97 -8.49
C LEU A 87 1.81 -12.89 -8.24
N LEU A 88 2.16 -13.14 -6.97
CA LEU A 88 3.27 -14.02 -6.60
C LEU A 88 3.02 -15.48 -6.99
N ALA A 89 1.78 -15.95 -6.87
CA ALA A 89 1.41 -17.30 -7.28
C ALA A 89 1.57 -17.49 -8.81
N GLU A 90 1.31 -16.46 -9.60
CA GLU A 90 1.42 -16.51 -11.07
C GLU A 90 2.86 -16.32 -11.57
N CYS A 91 3.67 -15.49 -10.90
CA CYS A 91 5.09 -15.31 -11.25
C CYS A 91 6.02 -16.41 -10.71
N GLY A 92 5.54 -17.23 -9.77
CA GLY A 92 6.31 -18.33 -9.17
C GLY A 92 6.05 -19.71 -9.79
N GLY A 93 5.20 -19.78 -10.83
CA GLY A 93 4.89 -20.98 -11.61
C GLY A 93 5.72 -21.11 -12.89
#